data_AF-A0A8K0TU52-F1
#
_entry.id   AF-A0A8K0TU52-F1
#
_cell.length_a   1.000
_cell.length_b   1.000
_cell.length_c   1.000
_cell.angle_alpha   90.00
_cell.angle_beta   90.00
_cell.angle_gamma   90.00
#
_symmetry.space_group_name_H-M   'P 1'
#
loop_
_entity.id
_entity.type
_entity.pdbx_description
1 polymer ?
#
loop_
_entity_poly.entity_id
_entity_poly.type
_entity_poly.pdbx_seq_one_letter_code
_entity_poly.pdbx_strand_id
1 'polypeptide(L)'
;MDMNKLSPPPPSNIGQHGIDYVVATSQESVNSTMITYLSGVEQPYIYLAFTRGKTPTTYDPAAKYHEMVSAAGADIFSVENGTPVDDSPILQSLKKNKFRLAVKAKIGLPPDHLNYPDVLIMGKSTTQVTFNLLCSEFQVAQLEYDEEVDDLAFTTTDQADSETNTAWVFSTSVGISLENVDARTDAAIDKLDKETKDKMRSYNADVFSVQKLLLDLSRFASVSAPTIIGPESGLQGVLQDQFQANYFKTLEKSKGGKPLLGCTMVANASSRAPDPSIAVTSFNYAIMPWMDGAGKPTKDPSSFEAKIGTLNYLCVTDDRPRPQAPNWFGYNWINTKADAQDHHGVASVRRGKMAQFLKDKIVPLARQNCYQPKVRVKLKNLTGMGGSNYSADMHGGQKPHDVVLFDSGRRLFKIQWAAEDYQESGNAGHNGQMRVKTYYSLELDVEGTDIIVRQEQYVHLFIKSFATSSEGNVRSRKRTDYYSMVVHDGQIEAVWDEKRRQRTVGHEKHLKKDVFQDFWTDINDTVSSITRQLTEDLTPDLGELPVSVIQGFVFPGGKTFTFTKATFSPHGDLMAFINYVEPPEGTGQ
;
A
#
# COMPACT_ATOMS: atom_id res chain seq x y z
N MET A 1 -16.97 4.20 -25.15
CA MET A 1 -16.32 4.76 -23.95
C MET A 1 -14.90 5.12 -24.33
N ASP A 2 -14.58 6.40 -24.23
CA ASP A 2 -13.29 6.94 -24.65
C ASP A 2 -12.23 6.55 -23.61
N MET A 3 -11.41 5.53 -23.91
CA MET A 3 -10.37 5.01 -22.99
C MET A 3 -9.21 5.99 -22.74
N ASN A 4 -9.31 7.24 -23.23
CA ASN A 4 -8.20 8.19 -23.32
C ASN A 4 -8.29 9.41 -22.38
N LYS A 5 -9.13 9.37 -21.33
CA LYS A 5 -9.03 10.36 -20.24
C LYS A 5 -8.90 9.67 -18.90
N LEU A 6 -7.80 8.93 -18.79
CA LEU A 6 -7.25 8.55 -17.50
C LEU A 6 -6.90 9.83 -16.74
N SER A 7 -7.45 10.00 -15.54
CA SER A 7 -6.99 11.03 -14.61
C SER A 7 -5.47 10.92 -14.48
N PRO A 8 -4.73 12.04 -14.50
CA PRO A 8 -3.29 11.98 -14.30
C PRO A 8 -3.01 11.32 -12.95
N PRO A 9 -2.05 10.39 -12.87
CA PRO A 9 -1.72 9.73 -11.62
C PRO A 9 -1.30 10.76 -10.58
N PRO A 10 -1.59 10.53 -9.29
CA PRO A 10 -1.11 11.40 -8.23
C PRO A 10 0.40 11.60 -8.30
N PRO A 11 0.92 12.77 -7.91
CA PRO A 11 2.35 13.07 -7.89
C PRO A 11 3.05 12.38 -6.70
N SER A 12 2.89 11.06 -6.56
CA SER A 12 3.56 10.27 -5.51
C SER A 12 5.06 10.51 -5.56
N ASN A 13 5.61 10.93 -4.42
CA ASN A 13 7.03 11.07 -4.15
C ASN A 13 7.32 10.63 -2.71
N ILE A 14 7.03 9.37 -2.39
CA ILE A 14 7.13 8.87 -1.02
C ILE A 14 8.60 8.82 -0.53
N GLY A 15 9.54 8.76 -1.48
CA GLY A 15 10.97 8.79 -1.19
C GLY A 15 11.44 10.05 -0.46
N GLN A 16 10.81 11.21 -0.68
CA GLN A 16 11.16 12.46 0.02
C GLN A 16 10.92 12.40 1.54
N HIS A 17 10.08 11.46 1.98
CA HIS A 17 9.76 11.23 3.38
C HIS A 17 10.52 10.03 3.97
N GLY A 18 11.46 9.45 3.22
CA GLY A 18 12.21 8.26 3.64
C GLY A 18 11.37 6.97 3.65
N ILE A 19 10.22 6.95 2.97
CA ILE A 19 9.28 5.82 2.92
C ILE A 19 9.57 5.01 1.65
N ASP A 20 9.56 3.67 1.76
CA ASP A 20 9.78 2.78 0.62
C ASP A 20 8.49 2.33 -0.04
N TYR A 21 7.44 2.20 0.77
CA TYR A 21 6.16 1.69 0.34
C TYR A 21 5.05 2.38 1.13
N VAL A 22 3.98 2.77 0.44
CA VAL A 22 2.76 3.28 1.07
C VAL A 22 1.59 2.45 0.59
N VAL A 23 0.65 2.17 1.49
CA VAL A 23 -0.71 1.84 1.10
C VAL A 23 -1.67 2.83 1.72
N ALA A 24 -2.52 3.43 0.92
CA ALA A 24 -3.48 4.43 1.33
C ALA A 24 -4.88 3.88 1.09
N THR A 25 -5.66 3.71 2.15
CA THR A 25 -7.04 3.24 2.09
C THR A 25 -7.99 4.40 2.38
N SER A 26 -9.05 4.56 1.59
CA SER A 26 -10.01 5.65 1.82
C SER A 26 -10.82 5.46 3.11
N GLN A 27 -11.29 6.56 3.69
CA GLN A 27 -12.19 6.54 4.84
C GLN A 27 -13.45 5.74 4.54
N GLU A 28 -14.03 5.87 3.35
CA GLU A 28 -15.20 5.10 2.92
C GLU A 28 -14.93 3.59 2.98
N SER A 29 -13.77 3.17 2.51
CA SER A 29 -13.33 1.76 2.56
C SER A 29 -13.12 1.27 3.99
N VAL A 30 -12.50 2.07 4.85
CA VAL A 30 -12.35 1.74 6.28
C VAL A 30 -13.72 1.66 6.96
N ASN A 31 -14.65 2.56 6.65
CA ASN A 31 -16.00 2.55 7.20
C ASN A 31 -16.82 1.34 6.75
N SER A 32 -16.75 0.94 5.48
CA SER A 32 -17.41 -0.27 4.98
C SER A 32 -17.02 -1.51 5.79
N THR A 33 -15.73 -1.65 6.08
CA THR A 33 -15.22 -2.70 6.96
C THR A 33 -15.74 -2.57 8.40
N MET A 34 -15.74 -1.36 8.97
CA MET A 34 -16.22 -1.14 10.34
C MET A 34 -17.72 -1.40 10.49
N ILE A 35 -18.52 -1.10 9.46
CA ILE A 35 -19.95 -1.43 9.39
C ILE A 35 -20.12 -2.94 9.40
N THR A 36 -19.36 -3.67 8.57
CA THR A 36 -19.36 -5.14 8.55
C THR A 36 -18.97 -5.73 9.91
N TYR A 37 -18.01 -5.13 10.59
CA TYR A 37 -17.61 -5.53 11.93
C TYR A 37 -18.75 -5.31 12.95
N LEU A 38 -19.41 -4.14 12.92
CA LEU A 38 -20.51 -3.82 13.82
C LEU A 38 -21.77 -4.65 13.56
N SER A 39 -22.03 -5.05 12.31
CA SER A 39 -23.15 -5.94 11.98
C SER A 39 -22.93 -7.38 12.46
N GLY A 40 -21.68 -7.85 12.46
CA GLY A 40 -21.34 -9.23 12.79
C GLY A 40 -21.02 -9.50 14.27
N VAL A 41 -20.92 -8.46 15.11
CA VAL A 41 -20.46 -8.61 16.49
C VAL A 41 -21.63 -8.77 17.47
N GLU A 42 -21.70 -9.93 18.14
CA GLU A 42 -22.60 -10.10 19.28
C GLU A 42 -22.05 -9.33 20.49
N GLN A 43 -22.87 -8.41 21.02
CA GLN A 43 -22.51 -7.51 22.11
C GLN A 43 -23.51 -7.66 23.26
N PRO A 44 -23.03 -7.74 24.52
CA PRO A 44 -23.93 -7.73 25.66
C PRO A 44 -24.56 -6.35 25.82
N TYR A 45 -25.71 -6.29 26.50
CA TYR A 45 -26.31 -5.02 26.86
C TYR A 45 -25.44 -4.26 27.88
N ILE A 46 -25.31 -2.97 27.64
CA ILE A 46 -24.79 -2.00 28.58
C ILE A 46 -25.98 -1.47 29.38
N TYR A 47 -25.92 -1.67 30.69
CA TYR A 47 -26.91 -1.16 31.62
C TYR A 47 -26.29 -0.12 32.55
N LEU A 48 -26.85 1.09 32.56
CA LEU A 48 -26.49 2.16 33.48
C LEU A 48 -27.72 2.57 34.28
N ALA A 49 -27.53 2.92 35.54
CA ALA A 49 -28.58 3.50 36.37
C ALA A 49 -28.02 4.61 37.24
N PHE A 50 -28.85 5.63 37.48
CA PHE A 50 -28.46 6.83 38.19
C PHE A 50 -29.51 7.17 39.24
N THR A 51 -29.02 7.58 40.42
CA THR A 51 -29.86 8.13 41.48
C THR A 51 -29.78 9.65 41.50
N ARG A 52 -30.80 10.29 42.07
CA ARG A 52 -30.79 11.71 42.38
C ARG A 52 -29.59 12.05 43.29
N GLY A 53 -28.74 12.97 42.83
CA GLY A 53 -27.59 13.49 43.57
C GLY A 53 -27.96 14.54 44.62
N LYS A 54 -26.96 15.27 45.11
CA LYS A 54 -27.09 16.23 46.22
C LYS A 54 -27.94 17.47 45.88
N THR A 55 -28.05 17.81 44.60
CA THR A 55 -28.90 18.88 44.06
C THR A 55 -29.93 18.29 43.11
N PRO A 56 -31.05 18.99 42.81
CA PRO A 56 -32.04 18.51 41.85
C PRO A 56 -31.48 18.14 40.47
N THR A 57 -30.35 18.75 40.08
CA THR A 57 -29.69 18.62 38.77
C THR A 57 -28.43 17.75 38.77
N THR A 58 -28.02 17.20 39.92
CA THR A 58 -26.85 16.31 39.99
C THR A 58 -27.32 14.85 40.02
N TYR A 59 -26.51 13.98 39.43
CA TYR A 59 -26.78 12.55 39.34
C TYR A 59 -25.61 11.82 39.96
N ASP A 60 -25.90 10.89 40.87
CA ASP A 60 -24.89 9.99 41.41
C ASP A 60 -24.97 8.67 40.61
N PRO A 61 -23.87 8.19 39.99
CA PRO A 61 -23.88 6.89 39.35
C PRO A 61 -24.21 5.84 40.40
N ALA A 62 -25.29 5.11 40.21
CA ALA A 62 -25.64 4.04 41.12
C ALA A 62 -24.58 2.95 41.00
N ALA A 63 -24.19 2.36 42.14
CA ALA A 63 -23.52 1.08 42.10
C ALA A 63 -24.51 0.05 41.51
N LYS A 64 -24.33 -0.23 40.20
CA LYS A 64 -24.92 -1.33 39.42
C LYS A 64 -26.44 -1.29 39.24
N TYR A 65 -26.89 -1.10 37.99
CA TYR A 65 -28.27 -1.28 37.53
C TYR A 65 -28.97 -2.52 38.12
N HIS A 66 -28.25 -3.65 38.24
CA HIS A 66 -28.77 -4.88 38.83
C HIS A 66 -29.18 -4.76 40.31
N GLU A 67 -28.54 -3.90 41.09
CA GLU A 67 -28.92 -3.66 42.49
C GLU A 67 -30.28 -2.94 42.56
N MET A 68 -30.54 -2.01 41.63
CA MET A 68 -31.84 -1.35 41.51
C MET A 68 -32.94 -2.28 41.02
N VAL A 69 -32.67 -3.10 40.00
CA VAL A 69 -33.60 -4.13 39.53
C VAL A 69 -33.95 -5.10 40.66
N SER A 70 -32.95 -5.53 41.43
CA SER A 70 -33.17 -6.43 42.58
C SER A 70 -34.03 -5.80 43.66
N ALA A 71 -33.82 -4.50 43.94
CA ALA A 71 -34.62 -3.75 44.92
C ALA A 71 -36.05 -3.45 44.42
N ALA A 72 -36.23 -3.25 43.11
CA ALA A 72 -37.52 -3.00 42.49
C ALA A 72 -38.33 -4.28 42.25
N GLY A 73 -37.67 -5.45 42.21
CA GLY A 73 -38.29 -6.76 42.00
C GLY A 73 -38.59 -7.10 40.54
N ALA A 74 -38.26 -6.20 39.60
CA ALA A 74 -38.45 -6.37 38.17
C ALA A 74 -37.50 -5.46 37.36
N ASP A 75 -37.37 -5.75 36.07
CA ASP A 75 -36.55 -4.96 35.14
C ASP A 75 -37.18 -3.57 34.91
N ILE A 76 -36.37 -2.51 34.96
CA ILE A 76 -36.85 -1.13 34.84
C ILE A 76 -37.49 -0.89 33.45
N PHE A 77 -36.94 -1.49 32.40
CA PHE A 77 -37.44 -1.38 31.03
C PHE A 77 -38.61 -2.33 30.72
N SER A 78 -39.09 -3.08 31.71
CA SER A 78 -40.33 -3.86 31.59
C SER A 78 -41.59 -3.08 31.97
N VAL A 79 -41.45 -1.91 32.59
CA VAL A 79 -42.57 -1.03 32.95
C VAL A 79 -43.03 -0.26 31.71
N GLU A 80 -44.34 -0.24 31.46
CA GLU A 80 -44.91 0.48 30.31
C GLU A 80 -44.72 2.00 30.45
N ASN A 81 -44.42 2.67 29.33
CA ASN A 81 -44.28 4.13 29.28
C ASN A 81 -45.56 4.82 29.77
N GLY A 82 -45.42 5.84 30.63
CA GLY A 82 -46.55 6.59 31.18
C GLY A 82 -47.30 5.87 32.31
N THR A 83 -46.82 4.71 32.79
CA THR A 83 -47.40 4.05 33.97
C THR A 83 -47.40 5.01 35.17
N PRO A 84 -48.55 5.29 35.81
CA PRO A 84 -48.59 6.14 37.00
C PRO A 84 -47.76 5.53 38.13
N VAL A 85 -47.01 6.38 38.84
CA VAL A 85 -46.06 5.92 39.86
C VAL A 85 -46.76 5.20 41.02
N ASP A 86 -47.95 5.66 41.39
CA ASP A 86 -48.71 5.08 42.49
C ASP A 86 -49.38 3.74 42.11
N ASP A 87 -49.55 3.45 40.82
CA ASP A 87 -50.17 2.20 40.33
C ASP A 87 -49.16 1.05 40.18
N SER A 88 -47.86 1.33 40.29
CA SER A 88 -46.80 0.35 40.09
C SER A 88 -45.91 0.18 41.32
N PRO A 89 -45.91 -0.99 41.97
CA PRO A 89 -44.99 -1.30 43.07
C PRO A 89 -43.51 -1.16 42.67
N ILE A 90 -43.18 -1.38 41.39
CA ILE A 90 -41.84 -1.21 40.82
C ILE A 90 -41.47 0.27 40.86
N LEU A 91 -42.33 1.16 40.35
CA LEU A 91 -42.08 2.61 40.32
C LEU A 91 -42.05 3.21 41.73
N GLN A 92 -42.89 2.75 42.65
CA GLN A 92 -42.82 3.14 44.06
C GLN A 92 -41.49 2.73 44.70
N SER A 93 -40.99 1.53 44.41
CA SER A 93 -39.67 1.08 44.88
C SER A 93 -38.54 1.91 44.28
N LEU A 94 -38.59 2.20 42.98
CA LEU A 94 -37.62 3.06 42.30
C LEU A 94 -37.62 4.48 42.88
N LYS A 95 -38.80 5.07 43.12
CA LYS A 95 -38.97 6.37 43.82
C LYS A 95 -38.31 6.36 45.19
N LYS A 96 -38.56 5.31 46.00
CA LYS A 96 -37.95 5.13 47.33
C LYS A 96 -36.42 5.04 47.27
N ASN A 97 -35.90 4.38 46.23
CA ASN A 97 -34.46 4.24 45.97
C ASN A 97 -33.85 5.46 45.24
N LYS A 98 -34.59 6.56 45.13
CA LYS A 98 -34.16 7.80 44.46
C LYS A 98 -33.71 7.59 43.02
N PHE A 99 -34.26 6.58 42.35
CA PHE A 99 -34.05 6.34 40.93
C PHE A 99 -34.41 7.59 40.13
N ARG A 100 -33.61 7.86 39.09
CA ARG A 100 -33.87 8.96 38.16
C ARG A 100 -33.79 8.53 36.72
N LEU A 101 -32.77 7.76 36.36
CA LEU A 101 -32.44 7.45 34.98
C LEU A 101 -31.86 6.04 34.89
N ALA A 102 -32.29 5.29 33.89
CA ALA A 102 -31.60 4.09 33.42
C ALA A 102 -31.35 4.18 31.92
N VAL A 103 -30.25 3.57 31.49
CA VAL A 103 -29.91 3.36 30.09
C VAL A 103 -29.75 1.87 29.85
N LYS A 104 -30.35 1.39 28.77
CA LYS A 104 -30.10 0.07 28.20
C LYS A 104 -29.67 0.29 26.76
N ALA A 105 -28.45 -0.12 26.43
CA ALA A 105 -27.92 0.04 25.09
C ALA A 105 -27.22 -1.23 24.63
N LYS A 106 -27.23 -1.49 23.33
CA LYS A 106 -26.53 -2.60 22.71
C LYS A 106 -25.69 -2.08 21.56
N ILE A 107 -24.39 -2.31 21.62
CA ILE A 107 -23.45 -1.91 20.57
C ILE A 107 -23.85 -2.61 19.26
N GLY A 108 -23.87 -1.87 18.15
CA GLY A 108 -24.21 -2.41 16.83
C GLY A 108 -24.66 -1.32 15.87
N LEU A 109 -25.08 -1.74 14.67
CA LEU A 109 -25.67 -0.81 13.70
C LEU A 109 -27.10 -0.44 14.12
N PRO A 110 -27.49 0.85 14.05
CA PRO A 110 -28.86 1.27 14.30
C PRO A 110 -29.84 0.63 13.32
N PRO A 111 -31.16 0.59 13.65
CA PRO A 111 -32.20 0.16 12.72
C PRO A 111 -32.11 0.86 11.36
N ASP A 112 -32.38 0.13 10.28
CA ASP A 112 -32.20 0.59 8.89
C ASP A 112 -33.00 1.86 8.52
N HIS A 113 -34.08 2.17 9.25
CA HIS A 113 -34.88 3.37 9.03
C HIS A 113 -34.27 4.64 9.63
N LEU A 114 -33.24 4.52 10.47
CA LEU A 114 -32.56 5.63 11.11
C LEU A 114 -31.32 6.06 10.33
N ASN A 115 -31.16 7.37 10.13
CA ASN A 115 -29.93 7.94 9.60
C ASN A 115 -28.84 7.97 10.68
N TYR A 116 -27.60 7.66 10.30
CA TYR A 116 -26.43 7.75 11.18
C TYR A 116 -25.18 8.15 10.39
N PRO A 117 -24.18 8.80 11.02
CA PRO A 117 -22.94 9.20 10.38
C PRO A 117 -22.01 8.00 10.14
N ASP A 118 -20.96 8.21 9.34
CA ASP A 118 -19.83 7.27 9.22
C ASP A 118 -19.31 6.86 10.62
N VAL A 119 -18.98 5.58 10.82
CA VAL A 119 -18.42 5.07 12.08
C VAL A 119 -17.12 5.78 12.45
N LEU A 120 -16.29 6.08 11.46
CA LEU A 120 -14.99 6.74 11.58
C LEU A 120 -14.92 7.97 10.67
N ILE A 121 -14.55 9.12 11.25
CA ILE A 121 -14.29 10.35 10.50
C ILE A 121 -12.82 10.75 10.69
N MET A 122 -12.10 10.81 9.57
CA MET A 122 -10.70 11.20 9.43
C MET A 122 -10.58 12.70 9.14
N GLY A 123 -9.34 13.22 9.23
CA GLY A 123 -8.99 14.52 8.65
C GLY A 123 -8.91 15.71 9.60
N LYS A 124 -9.15 15.52 10.91
CA LYS A 124 -8.89 16.56 11.94
C LYS A 124 -7.50 16.48 12.56
N SER A 125 -6.82 15.35 12.42
CA SER A 125 -5.49 15.05 12.97
C SER A 125 -4.82 13.97 12.12
N THR A 126 -3.49 13.88 12.19
CA THR A 126 -2.70 12.81 11.55
C THR A 126 -2.65 11.53 12.37
N THR A 127 -3.06 11.58 13.65
CA THR A 127 -2.92 10.47 14.64
C THR A 127 -4.22 10.12 15.37
N GLN A 128 -5.29 10.89 15.16
CA GLN A 128 -6.58 10.69 15.81
C GLN A 128 -7.72 10.73 14.79
N VAL A 129 -8.76 9.97 15.09
CA VAL A 129 -10.01 9.93 14.32
C VAL A 129 -11.18 10.25 15.25
N THR A 130 -12.25 10.82 14.69
CA THR A 130 -13.53 10.84 15.40
C THR A 130 -14.19 9.48 15.22
N PHE A 131 -14.57 8.84 16.33
CA PHE A 131 -15.29 7.59 16.35
C PHE A 131 -16.72 7.84 16.86
N ASN A 132 -17.69 7.43 16.06
CA ASN A 132 -19.11 7.55 16.36
C ASN A 132 -19.58 6.25 17.00
N LEU A 133 -19.99 6.32 18.27
CA LEU A 133 -20.53 5.18 19.00
C LEU A 133 -21.97 4.93 18.52
N LEU A 134 -22.18 3.79 17.88
CA LEU A 134 -23.46 3.38 17.33
C LEU A 134 -24.05 2.23 18.15
N CYS A 135 -25.37 2.24 18.31
CA CYS A 135 -26.10 1.20 19.03
C CYS A 135 -27.21 0.64 18.15
N SER A 136 -27.37 -0.69 18.18
CA SER A 136 -28.51 -1.38 17.56
C SER A 136 -29.79 -1.19 18.38
N GLU A 137 -29.66 -1.11 19.70
CA GLU A 137 -30.75 -0.79 20.61
C GLU A 137 -30.25 0.29 21.58
N PHE A 138 -31.08 1.31 21.83
CA PHE A 138 -30.78 2.33 22.83
C PHE A 138 -32.09 2.83 23.44
N GLN A 139 -32.28 2.52 24.71
CA GLN A 139 -33.45 2.87 25.49
C GLN A 139 -33.05 3.67 26.71
N VAL A 140 -33.88 4.67 27.04
CA VAL A 140 -33.72 5.52 28.21
C VAL A 140 -35.02 5.48 29.01
N ALA A 141 -34.94 5.10 30.29
CA ALA A 141 -36.06 5.12 31.21
C ALA A 141 -35.82 6.17 32.30
N GLN A 142 -36.83 6.99 32.61
CA GLN A 142 -36.72 8.14 33.48
C GLN A 142 -37.85 8.19 34.50
N LEU A 143 -37.54 8.73 35.67
CA LEU A 143 -38.53 9.07 36.70
C LEU A 143 -38.30 10.52 37.14
N GLU A 144 -39.01 11.43 36.49
CA GLU A 144 -38.86 12.87 36.64
C GLU A 144 -40.18 13.55 37.00
N TYR A 145 -40.08 14.75 37.56
CA TYR A 145 -41.28 15.50 37.90
C TYR A 145 -41.81 16.16 36.63
N ASP A 146 -43.09 15.98 36.39
CA ASP A 146 -43.79 16.49 35.23
C ASP A 146 -44.75 17.58 35.68
N GLU A 147 -44.50 18.80 35.19
CA GLU A 147 -45.29 19.99 35.55
C GLU A 147 -46.73 19.91 35.04
N GLU A 148 -47.01 19.14 33.97
CA GLU A 148 -48.36 19.02 33.40
C GLU A 148 -49.28 18.17 34.28
N VAL A 149 -48.71 17.17 34.97
CA VAL A 149 -49.45 16.27 35.87
C VAL A 149 -49.19 16.54 37.36
N ASP A 150 -48.33 17.51 37.69
CA ASP A 150 -47.95 17.90 39.07
C ASP A 150 -47.48 16.71 39.94
N ASP A 151 -46.82 15.72 39.32
CA ASP A 151 -46.29 14.53 40.00
C ASP A 151 -45.09 13.95 39.24
N LEU A 152 -44.50 12.87 39.75
CA LEU A 152 -43.50 12.10 39.05
C LEU A 152 -44.14 11.32 37.89
N ALA A 153 -43.62 11.51 36.68
CA ALA A 153 -43.93 10.71 35.52
C ALA A 153 -42.82 9.70 35.25
N PHE A 154 -43.20 8.47 34.89
CA PHE A 154 -42.28 7.48 34.37
C PHE A 154 -42.33 7.48 32.84
N THR A 155 -41.22 7.79 32.22
CA THR A 155 -41.10 7.80 30.76
C THR A 155 -40.06 6.79 30.30
N THR A 156 -40.34 6.13 29.17
CA THR A 156 -39.35 5.31 28.46
C THR A 156 -39.32 5.76 27.02
N THR A 157 -38.12 6.05 26.52
CA THR A 157 -37.86 6.46 25.14
C THR A 157 -36.93 5.47 24.48
N ASP A 158 -37.21 5.15 23.23
CA ASP A 158 -36.40 4.27 22.38
C ASP A 158 -35.88 5.05 21.18
N GLN A 159 -34.61 4.87 20.83
CA GLN A 159 -34.05 5.45 19.62
C GLN A 159 -34.82 5.02 18.35
N ALA A 160 -35.44 3.82 18.37
CA ALA A 160 -36.21 3.31 17.24
C ALA A 160 -37.43 4.21 16.93
N ASP A 161 -37.94 4.91 17.94
CA ASP A 161 -39.11 5.80 17.85
C ASP A 161 -38.69 7.28 17.65
N SER A 162 -37.42 7.54 17.32
CA SER A 162 -36.88 8.89 17.12
C SER A 162 -37.65 9.66 16.02
N GLU A 163 -38.32 10.75 16.40
CA GLU A 163 -39.11 11.61 15.49
C GLU A 163 -38.28 12.23 14.35
N THR A 164 -36.96 12.32 14.54
CA THR A 164 -36.04 12.89 13.53
C THR A 164 -35.49 11.85 12.56
N ASN A 165 -35.91 10.58 12.65
CA ASN A 165 -35.36 9.47 11.88
C ASN A 165 -33.82 9.46 11.91
N THR A 166 -33.24 9.80 13.07
CA THR A 166 -31.79 9.88 13.27
C THR A 166 -31.42 9.09 14.52
N ALA A 167 -30.39 8.25 14.41
CA ALA A 167 -29.87 7.46 15.51
C ALA A 167 -29.24 8.35 16.58
N TRP A 168 -29.27 7.91 17.84
CA TRP A 168 -28.56 8.59 18.91
C TRP A 168 -27.08 8.22 18.87
N VAL A 169 -26.21 9.22 18.71
CA VAL A 169 -24.78 9.01 18.47
C VAL A 169 -23.95 9.79 19.48
N PHE A 170 -22.89 9.14 19.98
CA PHE A 170 -21.86 9.78 20.80
C PHE A 170 -20.57 9.85 19.99
N SER A 171 -20.02 11.04 19.78
CA SER A 171 -18.78 11.21 19.03
C SER A 171 -17.61 11.49 19.97
N THR A 172 -16.52 10.76 19.80
CA THR A 172 -15.33 10.90 20.64
C THR A 172 -14.07 10.82 19.80
N SER A 173 -13.02 11.54 20.20
CA SER A 173 -11.72 11.45 19.55
C SER A 173 -10.98 10.27 20.14
N VAL A 174 -10.55 9.36 19.28
CA VAL A 174 -9.77 8.19 19.67
C VAL A 174 -8.42 8.21 18.96
N GLY A 175 -7.39 7.85 19.71
CA GLY A 175 -6.08 7.56 19.13
C GLY A 175 -6.11 6.27 18.31
N ILE A 176 -5.08 6.09 17.50
CA ILE A 176 -4.82 4.82 16.84
C ILE A 176 -3.54 4.23 17.46
N SER A 177 -3.61 2.99 17.96
CA SER A 177 -2.45 2.28 18.48
C SER A 177 -1.84 1.36 17.43
N LEU A 178 -0.51 1.28 17.46
CA LEU A 178 0.27 0.32 16.70
C LEU A 178 0.80 -0.74 17.67
N GLU A 179 0.43 -1.99 17.48
CA GLU A 179 0.76 -3.10 18.37
C GLU A 179 1.47 -4.22 17.60
N ASN A 180 2.61 -4.71 18.12
CA ASN A 180 3.27 -5.92 17.62
C ASN A 180 2.62 -7.14 18.25
N VAL A 181 2.20 -8.12 17.45
CA VAL A 181 1.57 -9.34 17.93
C VAL A 181 2.10 -10.58 17.21
N ASP A 182 1.93 -11.74 17.84
CA ASP A 182 2.17 -13.04 17.22
C ASP A 182 0.91 -13.53 16.49
N ALA A 183 1.04 -13.79 15.18
CA ALA A 183 -0.05 -14.21 14.32
C ALA A 183 -0.70 -15.55 14.70
N ARG A 184 -0.01 -16.37 15.50
CA ARG A 184 -0.48 -17.71 15.89
C ARG A 184 -1.29 -17.70 17.18
N THR A 185 -1.09 -16.69 18.03
CA THR A 185 -1.66 -16.66 19.38
C THR A 185 -2.58 -15.46 19.62
N ASP A 186 -2.54 -14.46 18.75
CA ASP A 186 -3.35 -13.27 18.93
C ASP A 186 -4.81 -13.46 18.52
N ALA A 187 -5.72 -13.24 19.48
CA ALA A 187 -7.15 -13.42 19.30
C ALA A 187 -7.76 -12.56 18.19
N ALA A 188 -7.21 -11.40 17.85
CA ALA A 188 -7.70 -10.59 16.74
C ALA A 188 -7.22 -11.10 15.36
N ILE A 189 -6.17 -11.95 15.28
CA ILE A 189 -5.83 -12.67 14.03
C ILE A 189 -6.74 -13.89 13.86
N ASP A 190 -7.10 -14.57 14.95
CA ASP A 190 -7.96 -15.76 14.89
C ASP A 190 -9.34 -15.49 14.27
N LYS A 191 -9.78 -14.23 14.37
CA LYS A 191 -11.05 -13.73 13.84
C LYS A 191 -11.00 -13.32 12.36
N LEU A 192 -9.83 -13.33 11.73
CA LEU A 192 -9.74 -13.13 10.29
C LEU A 192 -10.32 -14.36 9.55
N ASP A 193 -10.70 -14.15 8.30
CA ASP A 193 -11.14 -15.23 7.44
C ASP A 193 -10.05 -16.31 7.31
N LYS A 194 -10.49 -17.53 6.99
CA LYS A 194 -9.61 -18.71 6.98
C LYS A 194 -8.42 -18.52 6.02
N GLU A 195 -8.65 -17.97 4.84
CA GLU A 195 -7.60 -17.80 3.83
C GLU A 195 -6.55 -16.79 4.29
N THR A 196 -6.97 -15.64 4.78
CA THR A 196 -6.08 -14.59 5.31
C THR A 196 -5.28 -15.10 6.50
N LYS A 197 -5.94 -15.81 7.43
CA LYS A 197 -5.30 -16.40 8.60
C LYS A 197 -4.30 -17.49 8.21
N ASP A 198 -4.68 -18.39 7.31
CA ASP A 198 -3.80 -19.45 6.82
C ASP A 198 -2.61 -18.85 6.07
N LYS A 199 -2.84 -17.82 5.25
CA LYS A 199 -1.78 -17.06 4.58
C LYS A 199 -0.84 -16.43 5.60
N MET A 200 -1.33 -15.68 6.58
CA MET A 200 -0.50 -15.10 7.65
C MET A 200 0.28 -16.14 8.45
N ARG A 201 -0.34 -17.27 8.79
CA ARG A 201 0.26 -18.35 9.57
C ARG A 201 1.20 -19.25 8.77
N SER A 202 1.07 -19.28 7.43
CA SER A 202 1.93 -20.02 6.51
C SER A 202 3.35 -19.45 6.48
N TYR A 203 3.50 -18.16 6.77
CA TYR A 203 4.81 -17.55 6.94
C TYR A 203 5.45 -18.00 8.25
N ASN A 204 6.77 -18.17 8.21
CA ASN A 204 7.51 -18.59 9.39
C ASN A 204 7.47 -17.49 10.46
N ALA A 205 6.94 -17.82 11.65
CA ALA A 205 6.80 -16.89 12.78
C ALA A 205 8.17 -16.44 13.35
N ASP A 206 9.24 -17.21 13.13
CA ASP A 206 10.60 -16.79 13.43
C ASP A 206 11.08 -15.68 12.48
N VAL A 207 10.42 -15.54 11.32
CA VAL A 207 10.79 -14.63 10.23
C VAL A 207 9.87 -13.45 10.05
N PHE A 208 8.64 -13.50 10.55
CA PHE A 208 7.73 -12.37 10.50
C PHE A 208 6.95 -12.23 11.81
N SER A 209 6.78 -10.99 12.27
CA SER A 209 5.78 -10.58 13.24
C SER A 209 4.59 -9.92 12.54
N VAL A 210 3.46 -9.75 13.23
CA VAL A 210 2.33 -8.98 12.70
C VAL A 210 2.20 -7.68 13.47
N GLN A 211 2.17 -6.56 12.75
CA GLN A 211 1.84 -5.25 13.30
C GLN A 211 0.39 -4.91 13.02
N LYS A 212 -0.37 -4.65 14.08
CA LYS A 212 -1.77 -4.29 14.03
C LYS A 212 -1.98 -2.82 14.30
N LEU A 213 -2.93 -2.27 13.56
CA LEU A 213 -3.47 -0.96 13.79
C LEU A 213 -4.84 -1.11 14.45
N LEU A 214 -4.98 -0.59 15.66
CA LEU A 214 -6.19 -0.71 16.48
C LEU A 214 -6.68 0.68 16.88
N LEU A 215 -7.98 0.82 17.09
CA LEU A 215 -8.49 2.00 17.80
C LEU A 215 -8.03 1.92 19.26
N ASP A 216 -7.37 2.97 19.75
CA ASP A 216 -6.95 3.08 21.15
C ASP A 216 -8.13 3.57 22.00
N LEU A 217 -8.93 2.61 22.44
CA LEU A 217 -10.12 2.85 23.26
C LEU A 217 -9.76 3.21 24.72
N SER A 218 -8.48 3.16 25.11
CA SER A 218 -8.02 3.52 26.45
C SER A 218 -7.74 5.02 26.59
N ARG A 219 -7.60 5.73 25.46
CA ARG A 219 -7.29 7.17 25.40
C ARG A 219 -8.30 7.87 24.49
N PHE A 220 -9.45 8.19 25.05
CA PHE A 220 -10.51 8.93 24.36
C PHE A 220 -10.75 10.27 25.02
N ALA A 221 -11.12 11.26 24.20
CA ALA A 221 -11.57 12.57 24.66
C ALA A 221 -12.89 12.89 23.96
N SER A 222 -13.92 13.15 24.76
CA SER A 222 -15.24 13.55 24.27
C SER A 222 -15.14 14.75 23.31
N VAL A 223 -15.71 14.60 22.11
CA VAL A 223 -15.74 15.67 21.09
C VAL A 223 -17.12 16.31 21.01
N SER A 224 -18.18 15.55 21.29
CA SER A 224 -19.56 16.04 21.33
C SER A 224 -20.38 15.33 22.41
N ALA A 225 -21.39 16.01 22.95
CA ALA A 225 -22.47 15.36 23.68
C ALA A 225 -23.49 14.77 22.67
N PRO A 226 -24.17 13.65 22.99
CA PRO A 226 -25.23 13.14 22.13
C PRO A 226 -26.40 14.13 22.11
N THR A 227 -27.08 14.24 20.96
CA THR A 227 -28.40 14.86 20.92
C THR A 227 -29.44 13.75 21.06
N ILE A 228 -29.87 13.50 22.28
CA ILE A 228 -30.99 12.58 22.57
C ILE A 228 -32.26 13.42 22.55
N ILE A 229 -33.27 12.94 21.81
CA ILE A 229 -34.58 13.60 21.72
C ILE A 229 -35.46 12.97 22.82
N GLY A 230 -35.76 13.76 23.85
CA GLY A 230 -36.45 13.34 25.07
C GLY A 230 -36.30 14.39 26.20
N PRO A 231 -36.86 14.16 27.41
CA PRO A 231 -36.93 15.18 28.46
C PRO A 231 -35.54 15.63 28.94
N GLU A 232 -35.37 16.96 28.96
CA GLU A 232 -34.32 17.85 29.49
C GLU A 232 -32.80 17.60 29.27
N SER A 233 -32.16 18.73 28.93
CA SER A 233 -30.73 18.98 28.69
C SER A 233 -29.75 18.57 29.80
N GLY A 234 -30.22 18.28 31.02
CA GLY A 234 -29.36 17.93 32.16
C GLY A 234 -28.74 16.53 32.11
N LEU A 235 -29.28 15.65 31.26
CA LEU A 235 -28.88 14.24 31.16
C LEU A 235 -27.65 14.02 30.28
N GLN A 236 -27.41 14.93 29.33
CA GLN A 236 -26.37 14.78 28.31
C GLN A 236 -24.97 14.66 28.93
N GLY A 237 -24.67 15.45 29.97
CA GLY A 237 -23.35 15.43 30.62
C GLY A 237 -23.06 14.12 31.36
N VAL A 238 -24.07 13.52 32.00
CA VAL A 238 -23.91 12.26 32.76
C VAL A 238 -23.76 11.07 31.82
N LEU A 239 -24.54 11.06 30.74
CA LEU A 239 -24.43 10.05 29.71
C LEU A 239 -23.08 10.13 29.00
N GLN A 240 -22.57 11.33 28.71
CA GLN A 240 -21.32 11.51 27.98
C GLN A 240 -20.13 10.79 28.63
N ASP A 241 -19.93 10.93 29.95
CA ASP A 241 -18.74 10.37 30.61
C ASP A 241 -18.90 8.88 30.94
N GLN A 242 -20.06 8.47 31.45
CA GLN A 242 -20.26 7.09 31.92
C GLN A 242 -20.59 6.14 30.76
N PHE A 243 -21.34 6.58 29.75
CA PHE A 243 -21.70 5.74 28.62
C PHE A 243 -20.47 5.40 27.78
N GLN A 244 -19.67 6.40 27.40
CA GLN A 244 -18.46 6.16 26.59
C GLN A 244 -17.50 5.16 27.26
N ALA A 245 -17.25 5.34 28.56
CA ALA A 245 -16.37 4.45 29.32
C ALA A 245 -16.91 3.00 29.37
N ASN A 246 -18.22 2.81 29.55
CA ASN A 246 -18.82 1.48 29.56
C ASN A 246 -18.95 0.86 28.17
N TYR A 247 -19.18 1.69 27.14
CA TYR A 247 -19.17 1.27 25.74
C TYR A 247 -17.83 0.67 25.37
N PHE A 248 -16.73 1.39 25.62
CA PHE A 248 -15.39 0.90 25.29
C PHE A 248 -15.00 -0.33 26.10
N LYS A 249 -15.29 -0.38 27.40
CA LYS A 249 -15.08 -1.58 28.22
C LYS A 249 -15.86 -2.80 27.71
N THR A 250 -17.08 -2.58 27.20
CA THR A 250 -17.91 -3.65 26.65
C THR A 250 -17.37 -4.13 25.32
N LEU A 251 -17.00 -3.20 24.43
CA LEU A 251 -16.38 -3.49 23.14
C LEU A 251 -15.08 -4.28 23.31
N GLU A 252 -14.21 -3.88 24.25
CA GLU A 252 -12.96 -4.59 24.57
C GLU A 252 -13.19 -6.02 25.08
N LYS A 253 -14.23 -6.24 25.89
CA LYS A 253 -14.59 -7.56 26.45
C LYS A 253 -15.36 -8.45 25.47
N SER A 254 -15.89 -7.88 24.39
CA SER A 254 -16.70 -8.59 23.42
C SER A 254 -15.89 -9.66 22.69
N LYS A 255 -16.59 -10.65 22.13
CA LYS A 255 -15.96 -11.64 21.23
C LYS A 255 -15.27 -10.98 20.03
N GLY A 256 -15.62 -9.73 19.67
CA GLY A 256 -14.95 -8.94 18.62
C GLY A 256 -13.62 -8.31 19.06
N GLY A 257 -13.46 -7.97 20.35
CA GLY A 257 -12.26 -7.30 20.88
C GLY A 257 -12.13 -5.85 20.38
N LYS A 258 -10.92 -5.27 20.47
CA LYS A 258 -10.64 -3.93 19.91
C LYS A 258 -10.80 -3.96 18.37
N PRO A 259 -11.50 -2.99 17.74
CA PRO A 259 -11.68 -2.97 16.30
C PRO A 259 -10.34 -2.88 15.55
N LEU A 260 -10.11 -3.83 14.64
CA LEU A 260 -8.90 -3.92 13.82
C LEU A 260 -9.00 -3.01 12.59
N LEU A 261 -8.23 -1.93 12.61
CA LEU A 261 -8.10 -1.01 11.48
C LEU A 261 -7.08 -1.47 10.43
N GLY A 262 -6.34 -2.55 10.65
CA GLY A 262 -5.44 -3.14 9.65
C GLY A 262 -4.33 -3.95 10.28
N CYS A 263 -3.69 -4.83 9.51
CA CYS A 263 -2.58 -5.65 10.01
C CYS A 263 -1.56 -5.97 8.91
N THR A 264 -0.32 -5.56 9.10
CA THR A 264 0.76 -5.92 8.17
C THR A 264 1.66 -6.98 8.76
N MET A 265 2.19 -7.83 7.89
CA MET A 265 3.34 -8.65 8.21
C MET A 265 4.61 -7.80 8.21
N VAL A 266 5.49 -8.03 9.18
CA VAL A 266 6.76 -7.33 9.35
C VAL A 266 7.86 -8.37 9.51
N ALA A 267 8.84 -8.36 8.62
CA ALA A 267 9.97 -9.27 8.68
C ALA A 267 10.82 -9.02 9.94
N ASN A 268 11.17 -10.09 10.63
CA ASN A 268 12.11 -10.06 11.74
C ASN A 268 13.53 -9.98 11.15
N ALA A 269 14.27 -8.95 11.56
CA ALA A 269 15.63 -8.60 11.11
C ALA A 269 16.66 -9.76 11.16
N SER A 270 16.36 -10.87 11.84
CA SER A 270 17.29 -11.96 12.14
C SER A 270 17.21 -13.18 11.24
N SER A 271 16.38 -13.20 10.19
CA SER A 271 16.10 -14.46 9.50
C SER A 271 16.00 -14.38 7.97
N ARG A 272 16.82 -15.21 7.32
CA ARG A 272 16.83 -15.48 5.88
C ARG A 272 15.64 -16.39 5.53
N ALA A 273 14.46 -15.84 5.28
CA ALA A 273 13.41 -16.53 4.52
C ALA A 273 13.60 -16.30 3.01
N PRO A 274 12.96 -17.11 2.13
CA PRO A 274 12.90 -16.81 0.70
C PRO A 274 12.27 -15.42 0.49
N ASP A 275 13.05 -14.50 -0.09
CA ASP A 275 12.77 -13.07 -0.21
C ASP A 275 11.38 -12.79 -0.83
N PRO A 276 10.43 -12.16 -0.12
CA PRO A 276 9.52 -11.26 -0.81
C PRO A 276 10.36 -10.12 -1.41
N SER A 277 10.09 -9.74 -2.66
CA SER A 277 10.86 -8.76 -3.45
C SER A 277 11.14 -7.45 -2.72
N ILE A 278 10.26 -7.08 -1.77
CA ILE A 278 10.34 -5.91 -0.88
C ILE A 278 9.74 -6.31 0.49
N ALA A 279 10.56 -6.85 1.40
CA ALA A 279 10.12 -7.22 2.75
C ALA A 279 9.97 -5.98 3.65
N VAL A 280 8.77 -5.72 4.18
CA VAL A 280 8.57 -4.65 5.17
C VAL A 280 9.28 -5.04 6.47
N THR A 281 10.23 -4.24 6.91
CA THR A 281 10.98 -4.45 8.17
C THR A 281 10.52 -3.51 9.27
N SER A 282 9.88 -2.40 8.92
CA SER A 282 9.25 -1.50 9.88
C SER A 282 8.11 -0.71 9.25
N PHE A 283 7.12 -0.35 10.07
CA PHE A 283 5.91 0.33 9.64
C PHE A 283 5.48 1.40 10.66
N ASN A 284 4.83 2.45 10.16
CA ASN A 284 4.11 3.48 10.90
C ASN A 284 2.88 3.90 10.11
N TYR A 285 1.93 4.63 10.69
CA TYR A 285 0.75 5.10 9.98
C TYR A 285 0.66 6.62 9.96
N ALA A 286 -0.16 7.15 9.06
CA ALA A 286 -0.60 8.53 9.09
C ALA A 286 -2.00 8.70 8.48
N ILE A 287 -2.82 9.56 9.08
CA ILE A 287 -4.10 9.97 8.50
C ILE A 287 -3.86 11.20 7.63
N MET A 288 -4.32 11.16 6.39
CA MET A 288 -4.20 12.25 5.44
C MET A 288 -5.58 12.77 5.08
N PRO A 289 -5.92 14.04 5.42
CA PRO A 289 -7.14 14.67 4.96
C PRO A 289 -7.10 14.90 3.44
N TRP A 290 -8.21 15.36 2.90
CA TRP A 290 -8.22 15.93 1.56
C TRP A 290 -7.35 17.19 1.47
N MET A 291 -6.47 17.21 0.47
CA MET A 291 -5.52 18.26 0.17
C MET A 291 -6.07 19.18 -0.91
N ASP A 292 -5.97 20.49 -0.69
CA ASP A 292 -6.27 21.52 -1.68
C ASP A 292 -5.20 21.61 -2.77
N GLY A 293 -5.43 22.47 -3.78
CA GLY A 293 -4.48 22.69 -4.87
C GLY A 293 -3.13 23.30 -4.46
N ALA A 294 -3.00 23.78 -3.22
CA ALA A 294 -1.74 24.26 -2.63
C ALA A 294 -1.04 23.20 -1.78
N GLY A 295 -1.56 21.97 -1.74
CA GLY A 295 -1.00 20.87 -0.95
C GLY A 295 -1.22 21.04 0.55
N LYS A 296 -2.29 21.74 0.97
CA LYS A 296 -2.67 21.90 2.39
C LYS A 296 -4.00 21.20 2.68
N PRO A 297 -4.25 20.80 3.95
CA PRO A 297 -5.55 20.25 4.34
C PRO A 297 -6.68 21.24 4.02
N THR A 298 -7.72 20.75 3.38
CA THR A 298 -8.94 21.53 3.15
C THR A 298 -9.65 21.73 4.49
N LYS A 299 -10.02 22.98 4.81
CA LYS A 299 -10.67 23.30 6.09
C LYS A 299 -12.09 22.73 6.18
N ASP A 300 -12.85 22.85 5.09
CA ASP A 300 -14.26 22.47 5.01
C ASP A 300 -14.46 21.54 3.80
N PRO A 301 -14.03 20.27 3.90
CA PRO A 301 -14.17 19.32 2.80
C PRO A 301 -15.66 19.06 2.52
N SER A 302 -16.02 18.99 1.24
CA SER A 302 -17.32 18.47 0.81
C SER A 302 -17.50 17.02 1.26
N SER A 303 -18.75 16.52 1.23
CA SER A 303 -19.05 15.12 1.60
C SER A 303 -18.20 14.10 0.83
N PHE A 304 -17.93 14.36 -0.45
CA PHE A 304 -17.04 13.52 -1.25
C PHE A 304 -15.58 13.58 -0.76
N GLU A 305 -15.05 14.79 -0.55
CA GLU A 305 -13.66 15.02 -0.14
C GLU A 305 -13.38 14.43 1.25
N ALA A 306 -14.37 14.47 2.16
CA ALA A 306 -14.26 13.86 3.47
C ALA A 306 -14.14 12.32 3.39
N LYS A 307 -14.91 11.69 2.51
CA LYS A 307 -14.96 10.22 2.34
C LYS A 307 -13.69 9.61 1.74
N ILE A 308 -12.93 10.39 0.98
CA ILE A 308 -11.72 9.95 0.28
C ILE A 308 -10.42 10.39 0.97
N GLY A 309 -10.52 11.01 2.15
CA GLY A 309 -9.39 11.08 3.08
C GLY A 309 -8.84 9.67 3.35
N THR A 310 -7.54 9.56 3.62
CA THR A 310 -6.88 8.24 3.63
C THR A 310 -6.19 7.91 4.94
N LEU A 311 -6.30 6.65 5.33
CA LEU A 311 -5.40 6.01 6.29
C LEU A 311 -4.22 5.43 5.53
N ASN A 312 -3.01 5.91 5.84
CA ASN A 312 -1.79 5.58 5.12
C ASN A 312 -0.91 4.68 5.96
N TYR A 313 -0.61 3.50 5.43
CA TYR A 313 0.37 2.59 5.95
C TYR A 313 1.73 2.94 5.36
N LEU A 314 2.66 3.40 6.19
CA LEU A 314 3.98 3.87 5.81
C LEU A 314 4.99 2.78 6.12
N CYS A 315 5.61 2.20 5.09
CA CYS A 315 6.47 1.04 5.23
C CYS A 315 7.89 1.35 4.79
N VAL A 316 8.84 0.77 5.51
CA VAL A 316 10.27 0.77 5.17
C VAL A 316 10.79 -0.67 5.14
N THR A 317 11.87 -0.85 4.38
CA THR A 317 12.56 -2.12 4.18
C THR A 317 14.03 -1.99 4.61
N ASP A 318 14.79 -3.09 4.55
CA ASP A 318 16.23 -3.17 4.88
C ASP A 318 16.56 -2.70 6.30
N ASP A 319 15.74 -3.08 7.27
CA ASP A 319 15.89 -2.73 8.70
C ASP A 319 16.09 -1.23 8.97
N ARG A 320 15.61 -0.37 8.06
CA ARG A 320 15.66 1.08 8.26
C ARG A 320 14.78 1.49 9.45
N PRO A 321 15.12 2.59 10.14
CA PRO A 321 14.33 3.09 11.25
C PRO A 321 12.86 3.30 10.86
N ARG A 322 11.97 3.12 11.84
CA ARG A 322 10.52 3.36 11.66
C ARG A 322 10.29 4.69 10.96
N PRO A 323 9.47 4.73 9.89
CA PRO A 323 9.23 5.98 9.16
C PRO A 323 8.53 6.98 10.07
N GLN A 324 8.97 8.23 10.01
CA GLN A 324 8.24 9.32 10.66
C GLN A 324 6.99 9.64 9.82
N ALA A 325 5.86 9.79 10.49
CA ALA A 325 4.65 10.26 9.82
C ALA A 325 4.91 11.67 9.26
N PRO A 326 4.77 11.89 7.94
CA PRO A 326 4.85 13.24 7.41
C PRO A 326 3.68 14.06 7.97
N ASN A 327 3.86 15.39 8.05
CA ASN A 327 2.72 16.27 8.36
C ASN A 327 1.63 16.06 7.30
N TRP A 328 1.99 16.19 6.01
CA TRP A 328 1.11 15.93 4.88
C TRP A 328 1.95 15.50 3.67
N PHE A 329 1.40 14.70 2.76
CA PHE A 329 2.04 14.40 1.47
C PHE A 329 1.94 15.56 0.46
N GLY A 330 0.96 16.45 0.62
CA GLY A 330 0.73 17.59 -0.29
C GLY A 330 -0.05 17.24 -1.55
N TYR A 331 -0.59 16.02 -1.65
CA TYR A 331 -1.44 15.55 -2.76
C TYR A 331 -2.46 14.52 -2.26
N ASN A 332 -3.50 14.24 -3.05
CA ASN A 332 -4.45 13.17 -2.76
C ASN A 332 -4.13 11.92 -3.58
N TRP A 333 -4.30 10.75 -2.96
CA TRP A 333 -4.14 9.44 -3.61
C TRP A 333 -5.26 9.13 -4.59
N ILE A 334 -6.49 9.52 -4.24
CA ILE A 334 -7.68 9.39 -5.08
C ILE A 334 -8.13 10.82 -5.36
N ASN A 335 -8.26 11.21 -6.63
CA ASN A 335 -8.54 12.60 -7.01
C ASN A 335 -9.90 12.79 -7.70
N THR A 336 -10.56 11.70 -8.09
CA THR A 336 -11.82 11.78 -8.84
C THR A 336 -12.89 10.88 -8.25
N LYS A 337 -14.16 11.26 -8.48
CA LYS A 337 -15.31 10.44 -8.08
C LYS A 337 -15.29 9.05 -8.74
N ALA A 338 -14.84 8.97 -9.99
CA ALA A 338 -14.72 7.69 -10.70
C ALA A 338 -13.70 6.77 -10.01
N ASP A 339 -12.49 7.29 -9.73
CA ASP A 339 -11.48 6.51 -9.01
C ASP A 339 -11.98 6.08 -7.62
N ALA A 340 -12.72 6.94 -6.92
CA ALA A 340 -13.27 6.62 -5.60
C ALA A 340 -14.40 5.57 -5.62
N GLN A 341 -15.15 5.48 -6.73
CA GLN A 341 -16.21 4.49 -6.91
C GLN A 341 -15.65 3.10 -7.24
N ASP A 342 -14.59 3.07 -8.05
CA ASP A 342 -14.03 1.82 -8.56
C ASP A 342 -12.89 1.27 -7.69
N HIS A 343 -12.33 2.10 -6.80
CA HIS A 343 -11.12 1.78 -6.03
C HIS A 343 -11.21 2.11 -4.54
N HIS A 344 -10.78 1.16 -3.70
CA HIS A 344 -10.77 1.30 -2.24
C HIS A 344 -9.54 2.05 -1.71
N GLY A 345 -8.50 2.18 -2.54
CA GLY A 345 -7.24 2.82 -2.15
C GLY A 345 -6.18 2.79 -3.24
N VAL A 346 -4.96 3.16 -2.85
CA VAL A 346 -3.76 3.14 -3.69
C VAL A 346 -2.56 2.57 -2.94
N ALA A 347 -1.79 1.71 -3.57
CA ALA A 347 -0.44 1.35 -3.14
C ALA A 347 0.60 2.10 -3.97
N SER A 348 1.73 2.47 -3.36
CA SER A 348 2.83 3.14 -4.02
C SER A 348 4.18 2.59 -3.56
N VAL A 349 5.07 2.28 -4.50
CA VAL A 349 6.44 1.79 -4.27
C VAL A 349 7.42 2.85 -4.74
N ARG A 350 8.38 3.18 -3.87
CA ARG A 350 9.40 4.20 -4.12
C ARG A 350 10.20 3.84 -5.37
N ARG A 351 10.38 4.83 -6.25
CA ARG A 351 11.23 4.75 -7.46
C ARG A 351 12.54 3.99 -7.24
N GLY A 352 13.32 4.40 -6.24
CA GLY A 352 14.64 3.83 -5.98
C GLY A 352 14.60 2.33 -5.63
N LYS A 353 13.53 1.89 -4.96
CA LYS A 353 13.33 0.47 -4.63
C LYS A 353 13.00 -0.35 -5.86
N MET A 354 12.10 0.16 -6.70
CA MET A 354 11.81 -0.44 -8.00
C MET A 354 13.06 -0.50 -8.89
N ALA A 355 13.82 0.60 -8.97
CA ALA A 355 15.03 0.68 -9.78
C ALA A 355 16.09 -0.34 -9.34
N GLN A 356 16.28 -0.51 -8.03
CA GLN A 356 17.21 -1.49 -7.47
C GLN A 356 16.73 -2.93 -7.74
N PHE A 357 15.44 -3.22 -7.55
CA PHE A 357 14.85 -4.53 -7.88
C PHE A 357 15.06 -4.89 -9.35
N LEU A 358 14.74 -3.99 -10.28
CA LEU A 358 14.90 -4.21 -11.72
C LEU A 358 16.38 -4.35 -12.10
N LYS A 359 17.27 -3.56 -11.50
CA LYS A 359 18.71 -3.66 -11.70
C LYS A 359 19.23 -5.05 -11.32
N ASP A 360 18.82 -5.60 -10.18
CA ASP A 360 19.30 -6.91 -9.72
C ASP A 360 18.86 -8.05 -10.64
N LYS A 361 17.73 -7.90 -11.35
CA LYS A 361 17.28 -8.84 -12.38
C LYS A 361 17.97 -8.61 -13.74
N ILE A 362 18.20 -7.36 -14.13
CA ILE A 362 18.67 -7.01 -15.48
C ILE A 362 20.19 -7.07 -15.60
N VAL A 363 20.96 -6.72 -14.56
CA VAL A 363 22.43 -6.73 -14.62
C VAL A 363 22.99 -8.10 -15.01
N PRO A 364 22.54 -9.24 -14.44
CA PRO A 364 22.98 -10.56 -14.86
C PRO A 364 22.76 -10.85 -16.36
N LEU A 365 21.65 -10.37 -16.92
CA LEU A 365 21.33 -10.51 -18.35
C LEU A 365 22.22 -9.60 -19.21
N ALA A 366 22.38 -8.35 -18.80
CA ALA A 366 23.22 -7.36 -19.47
C ALA A 366 24.68 -7.81 -19.62
N ARG A 367 25.23 -8.54 -18.64
CA ARG A 367 26.59 -9.10 -18.66
C ARG A 367 26.89 -9.95 -19.89
N GLN A 368 25.89 -10.63 -20.45
CA GLN A 368 26.06 -11.47 -21.63
C GLN A 368 26.46 -10.65 -22.87
N ASN A 369 26.12 -9.35 -22.90
CA ASN A 369 26.46 -8.44 -23.99
C ASN A 369 27.72 -7.60 -23.73
N CYS A 370 28.36 -7.78 -22.56
CA CYS A 370 29.62 -7.14 -22.21
C CYS A 370 30.78 -8.02 -22.69
N TYR A 371 31.29 -7.75 -23.89
CA TYR A 371 32.37 -8.52 -24.52
C TYR A 371 33.74 -7.93 -24.23
N GLN A 372 34.68 -8.74 -23.76
CA GLN A 372 36.10 -8.38 -23.72
C GLN A 372 36.77 -8.83 -25.02
N PRO A 373 37.27 -7.91 -25.86
CA PRO A 373 38.04 -8.28 -27.04
C PRO A 373 39.42 -8.79 -26.65
N LYS A 374 39.94 -9.69 -27.48
CA LYS A 374 41.30 -10.18 -27.45
C LYS A 374 41.86 -10.26 -28.86
N VAL A 375 42.87 -9.47 -29.13
CA VAL A 375 43.50 -9.31 -30.44
C VAL A 375 44.86 -9.98 -30.42
N ARG A 376 45.21 -10.68 -31.49
CA ARG A 376 46.56 -11.18 -31.73
C ARG A 376 47.01 -10.84 -33.13
N VAL A 377 48.22 -10.31 -33.22
CA VAL A 377 48.92 -10.03 -34.47
C VAL A 377 50.31 -10.65 -34.37
N LYS A 378 50.61 -11.62 -35.24
CA LYS A 378 51.90 -12.35 -35.24
C LYS A 378 52.54 -12.30 -36.62
N LEU A 379 53.86 -12.19 -36.69
CA LEU A 379 54.58 -12.29 -37.96
C LEU A 379 54.43 -13.70 -38.54
N LYS A 380 54.17 -13.80 -39.86
CA LYS A 380 54.02 -15.10 -40.55
C LYS A 380 55.33 -15.92 -40.54
N ASN A 381 56.49 -15.28 -40.71
CA ASN A 381 57.81 -15.93 -40.77
C ASN A 381 58.88 -15.16 -39.96
N LEU A 382 59.92 -15.85 -39.46
CA LEU A 382 61.07 -15.28 -38.71
C LEU A 382 61.86 -14.21 -39.49
N THR A 383 61.71 -14.15 -40.82
CA THR A 383 62.40 -13.19 -41.71
C THR A 383 61.61 -11.89 -41.93
N GLY A 384 60.40 -11.76 -41.39
CA GLY A 384 59.59 -10.52 -41.49
C GLY A 384 59.04 -10.16 -42.87
N MET A 385 59.39 -10.91 -43.92
CA MET A 385 59.04 -10.61 -45.33
C MET A 385 57.67 -11.16 -45.79
N GLY A 386 56.91 -11.83 -44.90
CA GLY A 386 55.66 -12.54 -45.25
C GLY A 386 54.36 -11.92 -44.74
N GLY A 387 54.40 -10.71 -44.16
CA GLY A 387 53.23 -10.09 -43.52
C GLY A 387 52.89 -10.67 -42.14
N SER A 388 51.65 -10.44 -41.71
CA SER A 388 51.17 -10.81 -40.37
C SER A 388 49.92 -11.68 -40.39
N ASN A 389 49.83 -12.59 -39.44
CA ASN A 389 48.65 -13.36 -39.06
C ASN A 389 47.83 -12.55 -38.06
N TYR A 390 46.56 -12.34 -38.37
CA TYR A 390 45.59 -11.67 -37.52
C TYR A 390 44.63 -12.69 -36.93
N SER A 391 44.29 -12.55 -35.65
CA SER A 391 43.16 -13.25 -35.05
C SER A 391 42.57 -12.41 -33.95
N ALA A 392 41.25 -12.31 -33.90
CA ALA A 392 40.53 -11.67 -32.82
C ALA A 392 39.50 -12.64 -32.24
N ASP A 393 39.31 -12.55 -30.94
CA ASP A 393 38.31 -13.28 -30.16
C ASP A 393 37.61 -12.30 -29.22
N MET A 394 36.40 -12.63 -28.77
CA MET A 394 35.63 -11.85 -27.80
C MET A 394 34.98 -12.76 -26.77
N HIS A 395 35.17 -12.43 -25.49
CA HIS A 395 34.60 -13.20 -24.39
C HIS A 395 33.51 -12.39 -23.66
N GLY A 396 32.25 -12.81 -23.81
CA GLY A 396 31.10 -12.24 -23.12
C GLY A 396 31.07 -12.54 -21.61
N GLY A 397 30.08 -12.01 -20.89
CA GLY A 397 29.88 -12.28 -19.46
C GLY A 397 30.65 -11.34 -18.51
N GLN A 398 31.31 -10.32 -19.06
CA GLN A 398 32.05 -9.35 -18.26
C GLN A 398 31.12 -8.55 -17.35
N LYS A 399 31.65 -8.11 -16.20
CA LYS A 399 30.93 -7.18 -15.33
C LYS A 399 30.91 -5.79 -15.99
N PRO A 400 29.76 -5.12 -16.13
CA PRO A 400 29.72 -3.77 -16.65
C PRO A 400 30.61 -2.82 -15.83
N HIS A 401 31.17 -1.81 -16.48
CA HIS A 401 31.98 -0.80 -15.80
C HIS A 401 31.11 0.07 -14.89
N ASP A 402 29.98 0.52 -15.43
CA ASP A 402 29.09 1.46 -14.74
C ASP A 402 27.67 0.91 -14.69
N VAL A 403 27.08 0.99 -13.49
CA VAL A 403 25.64 0.81 -13.25
C VAL A 403 25.17 1.99 -12.42
N VAL A 404 24.57 2.99 -13.10
CA VAL A 404 24.17 4.25 -12.49
C VAL A 404 22.66 4.24 -12.25
N LEU A 405 22.24 4.41 -11.00
CA LEU A 405 20.85 4.65 -10.60
C LEU A 405 20.60 6.15 -10.60
N PHE A 406 19.42 6.58 -11.07
CA PHE A 406 19.05 8.00 -11.06
C PHE A 406 17.90 8.25 -10.08
N ASP A 407 18.09 9.26 -9.24
CA ASP A 407 17.15 9.63 -8.18
C ASP A 407 15.91 10.40 -8.69
N SER A 408 15.93 10.87 -9.95
CA SER A 408 14.82 11.64 -10.54
C SER A 408 14.73 11.48 -12.07
N GLY A 409 13.66 12.03 -12.65
CA GLY A 409 13.40 11.99 -14.09
C GLY A 409 12.74 10.69 -14.54
N ARG A 410 12.74 10.40 -15.85
CA ARG A 410 12.14 9.16 -16.38
C ARG A 410 13.06 7.95 -16.28
N ARG A 411 14.36 8.17 -16.25
CA ARG A 411 15.38 7.11 -16.26
C ARG A 411 15.59 6.48 -14.91
N LEU A 412 15.32 5.19 -14.74
CA LEU A 412 15.60 4.50 -13.48
C LEU A 412 17.09 4.20 -13.33
N PHE A 413 17.70 3.59 -14.36
CA PHE A 413 19.13 3.28 -14.35
C PHE A 413 19.73 3.15 -15.76
N LYS A 414 21.06 3.18 -15.80
CA LYS A 414 21.87 2.97 -17.00
C LYS A 414 23.02 2.02 -16.71
N ILE A 415 23.25 1.07 -17.61
CA ILE A 415 24.37 0.14 -17.62
C ILE A 415 25.29 0.49 -18.78
N GLN A 416 26.60 0.52 -18.56
CA GLN A 416 27.58 0.72 -19.63
C GLN A 416 28.78 -0.23 -19.54
N TRP A 417 29.26 -0.62 -20.71
CA TRP A 417 30.48 -1.38 -20.92
C TRP A 417 31.21 -0.87 -22.15
N ALA A 418 32.52 -0.72 -22.05
CA ALA A 418 33.38 -0.45 -23.18
C ALA A 418 34.72 -1.12 -22.95
N ALA A 419 35.23 -1.82 -23.94
CA ALA A 419 36.55 -2.45 -23.87
C ALA A 419 37.26 -2.34 -25.21
N GLU A 420 38.58 -2.36 -25.15
CA GLU A 420 39.47 -2.27 -26.29
C GLU A 420 40.63 -3.25 -26.10
N ASP A 421 41.06 -3.88 -27.19
CA ASP A 421 42.34 -4.56 -27.24
C ASP A 421 43.08 -4.18 -28.52
N TYR A 422 44.40 -4.13 -28.42
CA TYR A 422 45.30 -3.68 -29.47
C TYR A 422 46.57 -4.53 -29.49
N GLN A 423 46.96 -4.98 -30.67
CA GLN A 423 48.25 -5.61 -30.86
C GLN A 423 48.86 -5.22 -32.20
N GLU A 424 50.19 -5.23 -32.24
CA GLU A 424 50.98 -4.95 -33.42
C GLU A 424 52.10 -5.96 -33.63
N SER A 425 52.70 -5.92 -34.81
CA SER A 425 53.79 -6.79 -35.23
C SER A 425 54.77 -6.08 -36.16
N GLY A 426 56.04 -6.51 -36.13
CA GLY A 426 57.12 -5.85 -36.85
C GLY A 426 57.58 -4.56 -36.16
N ASN A 427 58.53 -3.85 -36.79
CA ASN A 427 59.05 -2.60 -36.24
C ASN A 427 57.97 -1.52 -36.25
N ALA A 428 57.61 -0.99 -35.08
CA ALA A 428 56.57 0.04 -34.89
C ALA A 428 55.22 -0.30 -35.57
N GLY A 429 54.83 -1.58 -35.57
CA GLY A 429 53.58 -2.04 -36.19
C GLY A 429 53.54 -1.95 -37.71
N HIS A 430 54.68 -1.73 -38.38
CA HIS A 430 54.74 -1.63 -39.84
C HIS A 430 54.21 -2.88 -40.54
N ASN A 431 54.44 -4.06 -39.98
CA ASN A 431 54.03 -5.30 -40.63
C ASN A 431 52.56 -5.65 -40.35
N GLY A 432 52.01 -5.20 -39.22
CA GLY A 432 50.59 -5.32 -38.96
C GLY A 432 50.15 -4.71 -37.65
N GLN A 433 48.94 -4.16 -37.62
CA GLN A 433 48.25 -3.66 -36.43
C GLN A 433 46.78 -4.11 -36.47
N MET A 434 46.22 -4.40 -35.31
CA MET A 434 44.79 -4.61 -35.18
C MET A 434 44.30 -4.04 -33.85
N ARG A 435 43.12 -3.43 -33.89
CA ARG A 435 42.41 -2.90 -32.74
C ARG A 435 40.94 -3.31 -32.83
N VAL A 436 40.43 -3.88 -31.75
CA VAL A 436 38.99 -4.18 -31.62
C VAL A 436 38.46 -3.41 -30.44
N LYS A 437 37.39 -2.65 -30.66
CA LYS A 437 36.62 -1.97 -29.61
C LYS A 437 35.23 -2.55 -29.53
N THR A 438 34.76 -2.80 -28.32
CA THR A 438 33.40 -3.26 -28.03
C THR A 438 32.71 -2.26 -27.14
N TYR A 439 31.43 -2.01 -27.39
CA TYR A 439 30.60 -1.15 -26.57
C TYR A 439 29.22 -1.76 -26.36
N TYR A 440 28.70 -1.62 -25.15
CA TYR A 440 27.32 -1.93 -24.81
C TYR A 440 26.74 -0.90 -23.85
N SER A 441 25.50 -0.49 -24.08
CA SER A 441 24.71 0.28 -23.13
C SER A 441 23.28 -0.22 -23.05
N LEU A 442 22.73 -0.15 -21.84
CA LEU A 442 21.31 -0.38 -21.57
C LEU A 442 20.80 0.78 -20.73
N GLU A 443 19.69 1.38 -21.15
CA GLU A 443 18.99 2.44 -20.43
C GLU A 443 17.57 1.96 -20.14
N LEU A 444 17.14 2.08 -18.88
CA LEU A 444 15.78 1.74 -18.47
C LEU A 444 15.06 3.00 -18.02
N ASP A 445 13.98 3.34 -18.72
CA ASP A 445 13.13 4.49 -18.48
C ASP A 445 11.70 4.03 -18.11
N VAL A 446 10.95 4.87 -17.39
CA VAL A 446 9.52 4.64 -17.08
C VAL A 446 8.67 5.82 -17.53
N GLU A 447 7.50 5.54 -18.10
CA GLU A 447 6.57 6.55 -18.59
C GLU A 447 5.15 6.01 -18.64
N GLY A 448 4.19 6.67 -17.98
CA GLY A 448 2.81 6.20 -17.91
C GLY A 448 2.73 4.82 -17.27
N THR A 449 2.28 3.83 -18.03
CA THR A 449 2.23 2.41 -17.61
C THR A 449 3.41 1.59 -18.12
N ASP A 450 4.37 2.19 -18.83
CA ASP A 450 5.41 1.45 -19.54
C ASP A 450 6.78 1.54 -18.87
N ILE A 451 7.48 0.40 -18.88
CA ILE A 451 8.92 0.30 -18.74
C ILE A 451 9.51 0.24 -20.16
N ILE A 452 10.45 1.14 -20.44
CA ILE A 452 11.08 1.28 -21.75
C ILE A 452 12.56 0.90 -21.61
N VAL A 453 12.98 -0.16 -22.29
CA VAL A 453 14.36 -0.64 -22.26
C VAL A 453 15.03 -0.33 -23.59
N ARG A 454 16.06 0.52 -23.58
CA ARG A 454 16.84 0.90 -24.76
C ARG A 454 18.22 0.25 -24.68
N GLN A 455 18.59 -0.48 -25.71
CA GLN A 455 19.87 -1.16 -25.80
C GLN A 455 20.63 -0.70 -27.04
N GLU A 456 21.93 -0.45 -26.87
CA GLU A 456 22.85 -0.12 -27.96
C GLU A 456 24.12 -0.94 -27.82
N GLN A 457 24.55 -1.55 -28.92
CA GLN A 457 25.79 -2.30 -28.99
C GLN A 457 26.52 -2.01 -30.29
N TYR A 458 27.84 -1.87 -30.23
CA TYR A 458 28.65 -1.88 -31.44
C TYR A 458 30.01 -2.53 -31.20
N VAL A 459 30.56 -3.08 -32.29
CA VAL A 459 31.93 -3.56 -32.37
C VAL A 459 32.61 -2.85 -33.53
N HIS A 460 33.75 -2.24 -33.23
CA HIS A 460 34.56 -1.49 -34.16
C HIS A 460 35.89 -2.21 -34.36
N LEU A 461 36.23 -2.47 -35.63
CA LEU A 461 37.50 -3.08 -36.01
C LEU A 461 38.34 -2.07 -36.77
N PHE A 462 39.60 -1.96 -36.40
CA PHE A 462 40.66 -1.34 -37.20
C PHE A 462 41.71 -2.41 -37.47
N ILE A 463 42.14 -2.53 -38.71
CA ILE A 463 43.20 -3.44 -39.14
C ILE A 463 44.12 -2.73 -40.13
N LYS A 464 45.42 -2.98 -40.02
CA LYS A 464 46.44 -2.42 -40.89
C LYS A 464 47.46 -3.48 -41.22
N SER A 465 47.88 -3.54 -42.47
CA SER A 465 49.01 -4.34 -42.93
C SER A 465 49.87 -3.50 -43.87
N PHE A 466 51.18 -3.40 -43.59
CA PHE A 466 52.08 -2.51 -44.33
C PHE A 466 51.55 -1.06 -44.38
N ALA A 467 51.42 -0.48 -45.59
CA ALA A 467 50.94 0.88 -45.80
C ALA A 467 49.40 1.00 -45.85
N THR A 468 48.68 -0.12 -45.77
CA THR A 468 47.23 -0.16 -46.03
C THR A 468 46.46 -0.44 -44.74
N SER A 469 45.39 0.32 -44.50
CA SER A 469 44.51 0.16 -43.32
C SER A 469 43.03 0.17 -43.71
N SER A 470 42.21 -0.50 -42.90
CA SER A 470 40.76 -0.52 -43.01
C SER A 470 40.14 -0.41 -41.61
N GLU A 471 39.07 0.38 -41.47
CA GLU A 471 38.36 0.52 -40.20
C GLU A 471 36.86 0.68 -40.39
N GLY A 472 36.09 0.26 -39.38
CA GLY A 472 34.64 0.35 -39.43
C GLY A 472 33.93 -0.46 -38.36
N ASN A 473 32.64 -0.20 -38.23
CA ASN A 473 31.76 -0.97 -37.36
C ASN A 473 31.40 -2.27 -38.07
N VAL A 474 31.96 -3.37 -37.57
CA VAL A 474 31.62 -4.73 -38.05
C VAL A 474 30.23 -5.15 -37.57
N ARG A 475 29.72 -4.53 -36.49
CA ARG A 475 28.34 -4.64 -36.03
C ARG A 475 27.94 -3.37 -35.29
N SER A 476 26.75 -2.87 -35.53
CA SER A 476 26.11 -1.82 -34.74
C SER A 476 24.62 -2.13 -34.68
N ARG A 477 24.04 -2.22 -33.48
CA ARG A 477 22.63 -2.55 -33.25
C ARG A 477 22.03 -1.64 -32.18
N LYS A 478 20.83 -1.15 -32.46
CA LYS A 478 19.95 -0.48 -31.49
C LYS A 478 18.65 -1.25 -31.36
N ARG A 479 18.16 -1.44 -30.13
CA ARG A 479 16.89 -2.11 -29.82
C ARG A 479 16.14 -1.30 -28.76
N THR A 480 14.82 -1.20 -28.90
CA THR A 480 13.95 -0.61 -27.88
C THR A 480 12.77 -1.54 -27.63
N ASP A 481 12.63 -1.97 -26.39
CA ASP A 481 11.58 -2.86 -25.91
C ASP A 481 10.65 -2.09 -24.96
N TYR A 482 9.36 -2.41 -25.03
CA TYR A 482 8.31 -1.84 -24.20
C TYR A 482 7.68 -2.95 -23.37
N TYR A 483 7.56 -2.74 -22.06
CA TYR A 483 6.84 -3.61 -21.15
C TYR A 483 5.73 -2.79 -20.51
N SER A 484 4.49 -3.24 -20.65
CA SER A 484 3.36 -2.59 -19.98
C SER A 484 3.11 -3.23 -18.64
N MET A 485 2.98 -2.37 -17.63
CA MET A 485 2.49 -2.76 -16.32
C MET A 485 1.00 -3.08 -16.45
N VAL A 486 0.68 -4.37 -16.30
CA VAL A 486 -0.70 -4.86 -16.29
C VAL A 486 -1.01 -5.45 -14.93
N VAL A 487 -2.31 -5.59 -14.68
CA VAL A 487 -2.79 -6.35 -13.54
C VAL A 487 -3.40 -7.64 -14.06
N HIS A 488 -2.87 -8.77 -13.60
CA HIS A 488 -3.33 -10.11 -13.94
C HIS A 488 -3.50 -10.91 -12.65
N ASP A 489 -4.65 -11.56 -12.47
CA ASP A 489 -5.04 -12.25 -11.24
C ASP A 489 -4.82 -11.42 -9.95
N GLY A 490 -5.07 -10.11 -10.05
CA GLY A 490 -4.91 -9.17 -8.94
C GLY A 490 -3.46 -8.88 -8.53
N GLN A 491 -2.47 -9.35 -9.30
CA GLN A 491 -1.06 -9.06 -9.15
C GLN A 491 -0.58 -8.11 -10.24
N ILE A 492 0.50 -7.37 -9.97
CA ILE A 492 1.14 -6.51 -10.95
C ILE A 492 2.18 -7.32 -11.72
N GLU A 493 2.11 -7.26 -13.04
CA GLU A 493 3.05 -7.94 -13.95
C GLU A 493 3.53 -6.95 -15.02
N ALA A 494 4.79 -7.07 -15.45
CA ALA A 494 5.30 -6.32 -16.60
C ALA A 494 5.27 -7.23 -17.83
N VAL A 495 4.25 -7.06 -18.66
CA VAL A 495 4.05 -7.88 -19.85
C VAL A 495 4.72 -7.21 -21.05
N TRP A 496 5.47 -8.01 -21.80
CA TRP A 496 6.18 -7.54 -22.97
C TRP A 496 5.21 -7.21 -24.11
N ASP A 497 5.32 -6.01 -24.69
CA ASP A 497 4.50 -5.59 -25.82
C ASP A 497 5.20 -5.86 -27.15
N GLU A 498 4.93 -7.05 -27.70
CA GLU A 498 5.49 -7.48 -28.99
C GLU A 498 5.12 -6.53 -30.15
N LYS A 499 3.95 -5.88 -30.09
CA LYS A 499 3.44 -5.02 -31.16
C LYS A 499 4.17 -3.67 -31.22
N ARG A 500 4.67 -3.17 -30.08
CA ARG A 500 5.44 -1.93 -29.98
C ARG A 500 6.95 -2.11 -30.10
N ARG A 501 7.42 -3.33 -30.38
CA ARG A 501 8.84 -3.60 -30.65
C ARG A 501 9.33 -2.74 -31.82
N GLN A 502 10.28 -1.85 -31.56
CA GLN A 502 11.02 -1.22 -32.65
C GLN A 502 12.07 -2.19 -33.18
N ARG A 503 12.06 -2.41 -34.51
CA ARG A 503 13.01 -3.28 -35.21
C ARG A 503 14.44 -2.91 -34.84
N THR A 504 15.28 -3.93 -34.67
CA THR A 504 16.72 -3.73 -34.53
C THR A 504 17.24 -3.00 -35.77
N VAL A 505 17.63 -1.74 -35.60
CA VAL A 505 18.27 -0.97 -36.68
C VAL A 505 19.75 -1.29 -36.64
N GLY A 506 20.20 -2.02 -37.65
CA GLY A 506 21.61 -2.31 -37.88
C GLY A 506 22.22 -1.31 -38.85
N HIS A 507 23.39 -0.76 -38.51
CA HIS A 507 24.23 -0.04 -39.47
C HIS A 507 25.56 -0.77 -39.57
N GLU A 508 25.58 -1.84 -40.34
CA GLU A 508 26.81 -2.53 -40.69
C GLU A 508 27.47 -1.76 -41.83
N LYS A 509 28.68 -1.25 -41.61
CA LYS A 509 29.56 -0.93 -42.73
C LYS A 509 30.32 -2.20 -43.01
N HIS A 510 29.96 -2.90 -44.09
CA HIS A 510 30.84 -3.93 -44.62
C HIS A 510 32.18 -3.26 -44.92
N LEU A 511 33.22 -3.64 -44.18
CA LEU A 511 34.59 -3.33 -44.57
C LEU A 511 34.73 -3.83 -46.01
N LYS A 512 35.14 -2.95 -46.94
CA LYS A 512 35.27 -3.31 -48.35
C LYS A 512 36.20 -4.52 -48.43
N LYS A 513 35.68 -5.66 -48.91
CA LYS A 513 36.48 -6.84 -49.22
C LYS A 513 37.41 -6.45 -50.36
N ASP A 514 38.67 -6.18 -50.05
CA ASP A 514 39.68 -5.82 -51.02
C ASP A 514 40.45 -7.09 -51.40
N VAL A 515 40.15 -7.59 -52.60
CA VAL A 515 40.72 -8.84 -53.16
C VAL A 515 42.25 -8.80 -53.16
N PHE A 516 42.86 -7.61 -53.27
CA PHE A 516 44.31 -7.45 -53.24
C PHE A 516 44.89 -7.52 -51.82
N GLN A 517 44.13 -7.10 -50.79
CA GLN A 517 44.56 -7.20 -49.39
C GLN A 517 44.44 -8.66 -48.89
N ASP A 518 43.34 -9.35 -49.22
CA ASP A 518 43.13 -10.74 -48.80
C ASP A 518 44.20 -11.71 -49.29
N PHE A 519 44.79 -11.47 -50.46
CA PHE A 519 45.87 -12.31 -51.00
C PHE A 519 47.11 -12.36 -50.09
N TRP A 520 47.31 -11.35 -49.23
CA TRP A 520 48.49 -11.24 -48.36
C TRP A 520 48.20 -11.36 -46.86
N THR A 521 46.96 -11.10 -46.39
CA THR A 521 46.70 -10.77 -44.97
C THR A 521 45.58 -11.51 -44.26
N ASP A 522 44.84 -12.42 -44.91
CA ASP A 522 43.72 -13.20 -44.31
C ASP A 522 42.66 -12.33 -43.59
N ILE A 523 42.42 -11.11 -44.11
CA ILE A 523 41.54 -10.12 -43.47
C ILE A 523 40.08 -10.56 -43.55
N ASN A 524 39.64 -11.12 -44.68
CA ASN A 524 38.30 -11.67 -44.81
C ASN A 524 37.98 -12.74 -43.77
N ASP A 525 38.93 -13.61 -43.42
CA ASP A 525 38.72 -14.64 -42.41
C ASP A 525 38.65 -14.06 -41.00
N THR A 526 39.43 -13.00 -40.73
CA THR A 526 39.37 -12.27 -39.46
C THR A 526 38.04 -11.53 -39.31
N VAL A 527 37.61 -10.79 -40.33
CA VAL A 527 36.30 -10.14 -40.36
C VAL A 527 35.19 -11.18 -40.24
N SER A 528 35.26 -12.29 -40.97
CA SER A 528 34.26 -13.37 -40.89
C SER A 528 34.25 -14.07 -39.53
N SER A 529 35.41 -14.25 -38.88
CA SER A 529 35.50 -14.83 -37.53
C SER A 529 34.88 -13.90 -36.48
N ILE A 530 35.21 -12.61 -36.54
CA ILE A 530 34.61 -11.58 -35.66
C ILE A 530 33.11 -11.48 -35.93
N THR A 531 32.68 -11.40 -37.19
CA THR A 531 31.26 -11.38 -37.56
C THR A 531 30.54 -12.66 -37.12
N ARG A 532 31.17 -13.84 -37.23
CA ARG A 532 30.60 -15.13 -36.78
C ARG A 532 30.39 -15.18 -35.27
N GLN A 533 31.37 -14.73 -34.49
CA GLN A 533 31.22 -14.59 -33.03
C GLN A 533 30.16 -13.55 -32.64
N LEU A 534 29.90 -12.61 -33.55
CA LEU A 534 28.86 -11.59 -33.43
C LEU A 534 27.56 -11.95 -34.16
N THR A 535 27.32 -13.19 -34.57
CA THR A 535 26.01 -13.55 -35.17
C THR A 535 24.97 -13.99 -34.15
N GLU A 536 25.29 -14.01 -32.86
CA GLU A 536 24.31 -14.19 -31.79
C GLU A 536 23.50 -12.90 -31.60
N ASP A 537 22.18 -13.03 -31.42
CA ASP A 537 21.33 -11.88 -31.12
C ASP A 537 21.84 -11.12 -29.89
N LEU A 538 21.63 -9.79 -29.85
CA LEU A 538 21.61 -9.08 -28.56
C LEU A 538 20.74 -9.94 -27.65
N THR A 539 21.20 -10.28 -26.44
CA THR A 539 20.57 -11.25 -25.50
C THR A 539 19.22 -11.77 -25.97
N PRO A 540 18.99 -13.10 -26.08
CA PRO A 540 17.64 -13.61 -26.31
C PRO A 540 16.70 -12.85 -25.39
N ASP A 541 15.54 -12.45 -25.92
CA ASP A 541 14.55 -11.61 -25.25
C ASP A 541 14.75 -11.49 -23.75
N LEU A 542 14.75 -10.26 -23.19
CA LEU A 542 14.75 -10.10 -21.74
C LEU A 542 13.61 -10.90 -21.06
N GLY A 543 12.69 -11.45 -21.87
CA GLY A 543 11.59 -12.30 -21.49
C GLY A 543 10.53 -11.43 -20.86
N GLU A 544 9.50 -12.05 -20.34
CA GLU A 544 8.68 -11.38 -19.35
C GLU A 544 9.58 -11.02 -18.16
N LEU A 545 9.57 -9.75 -17.77
CA LEU A 545 10.22 -9.30 -16.56
C LEU A 545 9.21 -9.50 -15.43
N PRO A 546 9.35 -10.50 -14.55
CA PRO A 546 8.40 -10.66 -13.45
C PRO A 546 8.59 -9.50 -12.47
N VAL A 547 7.69 -8.52 -12.56
CA VAL A 547 7.60 -7.39 -11.62
C VAL A 547 6.52 -7.72 -10.58
N SER A 548 6.62 -8.92 -9.98
CA SER A 548 5.82 -9.29 -8.80
C SER A 548 6.38 -8.53 -7.58
N VAL A 549 5.92 -7.30 -7.39
CA VAL A 549 6.52 -6.40 -6.38
C VAL A 549 5.85 -6.51 -5.01
N ILE A 550 4.67 -7.14 -4.89
CA ILE A 550 3.86 -6.99 -3.67
C ILE A 550 3.11 -8.29 -3.34
N GLN A 551 3.54 -8.98 -2.28
CA GLN A 551 2.82 -10.12 -1.69
C GLN A 551 2.78 -9.97 -0.16
N GLY A 552 1.60 -10.16 0.46
CA GLY A 552 1.50 -10.42 1.92
C GLY A 552 0.88 -9.33 2.81
N PHE A 553 0.30 -8.25 2.28
CA PHE A 553 -0.36 -7.23 3.10
C PHE A 553 -1.86 -7.53 3.32
N VAL A 554 -2.36 -7.33 4.54
CA VAL A 554 -3.76 -7.51 4.93
C VAL A 554 -4.31 -6.20 5.51
N PHE A 555 -5.50 -5.80 5.11
CA PHE A 555 -6.05 -4.46 5.32
C PHE A 555 -7.11 -4.42 6.42
N PRO A 556 -7.62 -3.24 6.80
CA PRO A 556 -8.66 -3.07 7.81
C PRO A 556 -9.73 -4.15 7.78
N GLY A 557 -10.05 -4.68 8.98
CA GLY A 557 -10.95 -5.80 9.20
C GLY A 557 -10.57 -7.12 8.52
N GLY A 558 -9.29 -7.30 8.18
CA GLY A 558 -8.77 -8.57 7.70
C GLY A 558 -8.93 -8.81 6.21
N LYS A 559 -9.46 -7.85 5.44
CA LYS A 559 -9.65 -8.05 4.00
C LYS A 559 -8.30 -8.05 3.29
N THR A 560 -8.11 -8.99 2.37
CA THR A 560 -7.02 -8.89 1.37
C THR A 560 -7.43 -7.92 0.27
N PHE A 561 -6.49 -7.62 -0.61
CA PHE A 561 -6.75 -6.75 -1.74
C PHE A 561 -6.17 -7.32 -3.01
N THR A 562 -6.72 -6.88 -4.13
CA THR A 562 -6.15 -7.08 -5.45
C THR A 562 -5.78 -5.73 -6.04
N PHE A 563 -4.74 -5.72 -6.86
CA PHE A 563 -4.50 -4.58 -7.74
C PHE A 563 -5.57 -4.56 -8.82
N THR A 564 -5.86 -3.38 -9.35
CA THR A 564 -6.76 -3.22 -10.51
C THR A 564 -6.08 -2.51 -11.67
N LYS A 565 -5.18 -1.58 -11.38
CA LYS A 565 -4.48 -0.78 -12.39
C LYS A 565 -3.18 -0.24 -11.85
N ALA A 566 -2.10 -0.38 -12.62
CA ALA A 566 -0.76 0.08 -12.27
C ALA A 566 -0.28 1.20 -13.21
N THR A 567 0.48 2.16 -12.69
CA THR A 567 1.05 3.30 -13.43
C THR A 567 2.23 3.89 -12.67
N PHE A 568 3.11 4.59 -13.34
CA PHE A 568 4.17 5.39 -12.70
C PHE A 568 3.68 6.80 -12.40
N SER A 569 4.07 7.33 -11.24
CA SER A 569 3.88 8.73 -10.88
C SER A 569 4.80 9.64 -11.73
N PRO A 570 4.55 10.96 -11.79
CA PRO A 570 5.49 11.93 -12.35
C PRO A 570 6.91 11.88 -11.77
N HIS A 571 7.08 11.38 -10.53
CA HIS A 571 8.39 11.18 -9.89
C HIS A 571 8.94 9.75 -10.09
N GLY A 572 8.18 8.87 -10.75
CA GLY A 572 8.53 7.50 -11.08
C GLY A 572 8.38 6.50 -9.95
N ASP A 573 7.57 6.82 -8.94
CA ASP A 573 7.05 5.80 -8.01
C ASP A 573 6.08 4.89 -8.77
N LEU A 574 6.14 3.56 -8.55
CA LEU A 574 5.13 2.65 -9.10
C LEU A 574 3.89 2.74 -8.21
N MET A 575 2.77 3.12 -8.81
CA MET A 575 1.48 3.22 -8.15
C MET A 575 0.53 2.15 -8.67
N ALA A 576 -0.34 1.65 -7.82
CA ALA A 576 -1.46 0.83 -8.25
C ALA A 576 -2.71 1.03 -7.39
N PHE A 577 -3.87 1.09 -8.04
CA PHE A 577 -5.14 1.08 -7.33
C PHE A 577 -5.41 -0.28 -6.70
N ILE A 578 -6.07 -0.27 -5.54
CA ILE A 578 -6.38 -1.49 -4.77
C ILE A 578 -7.88 -1.63 -4.56
N ASN A 579 -8.36 -2.88 -4.59
CA ASN A 579 -9.72 -3.24 -4.21
C ASN A 579 -9.73 -4.33 -3.16
N TYR A 580 -10.59 -4.18 -2.14
CA TYR A 580 -10.80 -5.23 -1.17
C TYR A 580 -11.45 -6.44 -1.83
N VAL A 581 -10.91 -7.61 -1.52
CA VAL A 581 -11.49 -8.89 -1.92
C VAL A 581 -12.42 -9.30 -0.79
N GLU A 582 -13.67 -9.61 -1.12
CA GLU A 582 -14.53 -10.31 -0.16
C GLU A 582 -14.01 -11.73 0.01
N PRO A 583 -13.91 -12.26 1.24
CA PRO A 583 -13.60 -13.67 1.41
C PRO A 583 -14.66 -14.47 0.63
N PRO A 584 -14.27 -15.50 -0.14
CA PRO A 584 -15.23 -16.32 -0.85
C PRO A 584 -16.28 -16.82 0.14
N GLU A 585 -17.56 -16.66 -0.20
CA GLU A 585 -18.68 -17.10 0.63
C GLU A 585 -18.36 -18.49 1.15
N GLY A 586 -18.10 -18.59 2.46
CA GLY A 586 -17.98 -19.87 3.11
C GLY A 586 -19.32 -20.54 2.95
N THR A 587 -19.40 -21.51 2.04
CA THR A 587 -20.55 -22.40 1.92
C THR A 587 -20.81 -22.98 3.29
N GLY A 588 -21.84 -22.48 3.97
CA GLY A 588 -22.30 -23.02 5.23
C GLY A 588 -22.61 -24.49 5.01
N GLN A 589 -21.84 -25.35 5.68
CA GLN A 589 -22.24 -26.70 6.05
C GLN A 589 -22.22 -26.80 7.56
#